data_AF-A0A413V0B2-F1
#
_entry.id   AF-A0A413V0B2-F1
#
_cell.length_a   1.000
_cell.length_b   1.000
_cell.length_c   1.000
_cell.angle_alpha   90.00
_cell.angle_beta   90.00
_cell.angle_gamma   90.00
#
_symmetry.space_group_name_H-M   'P 1'
#
loop_
_entity.id
_entity.type
_entity.pdbx_description
1 polymer ?
#
loop_
_entity_poly.entity_id
_entity_poly.type
_entity_poly.pdbx_seq_one_letter_code
_entity_poly.pdbx_strand_id
1 'polypeptide(L)'
;MLGCSLKISSIDRILWSIIIFFLVWQVFLAPYTIISNLALTCLYICNYRKLSQKERKIELALLCGISCLIGYSFIIQNEISLIFRFALILFFVLGAYLIRLNYKICLKRLFQVSFLLCLFLIMAEIFLFLFGEEYAKMIRNYVQDKGIGDVYFYGFYYKVQIKGNAIIPFIYMLSYAIELFPLKCKTFFRIIYLSAIFIAGNFAYLLAVVAFHCVVYFCNIKSYKMLYKRLFIGLVILFTIGGGIISYIDAVFEEKKDESNAMRIEQAILLLEDLSRNPITLLGGAGLGNTVDVTTHFRSYVGATYYELQVLYILNQLGLVSFLVFILVNILFVFKYMPDTKIKMVYAGYILYAVTNPYIIDTNQVVVIITLLSAQYQISNHLPSIWKK
;
A
#
# COMPACT_ATOMS: atom_id res chain seq x y z
N MET A 1 16.66 -42.52 -3.76
CA MET A 1 16.11 -41.30 -4.39
C MET A 1 15.52 -40.42 -3.31
N LEU A 2 16.08 -39.21 -3.15
CA LEU A 2 15.80 -38.26 -2.07
C LEU A 2 14.35 -37.79 -2.08
N GLY A 3 13.53 -38.31 -1.16
CA GLY A 3 12.20 -37.81 -0.87
C GLY A 3 12.27 -36.48 -0.11
N CYS A 4 12.42 -35.37 -0.83
CA CYS A 4 12.29 -34.03 -0.25
C CYS A 4 10.81 -33.73 -0.01
N SER A 5 10.24 -34.22 1.10
CA SER A 5 8.91 -33.79 1.54
C SER A 5 9.02 -32.39 2.16
N LEU A 6 9.00 -31.36 1.30
CA LEU A 6 8.84 -29.98 1.75
C LEU A 6 7.49 -29.88 2.49
N LYS A 7 7.53 -29.77 3.82
CA LYS A 7 6.35 -29.44 4.62
C LYS A 7 5.73 -28.14 4.06
N ILE A 8 4.42 -28.09 3.91
CA ILE A 8 3.68 -26.93 3.35
C ILE A 8 4.04 -25.62 4.08
N SER A 9 4.34 -25.67 5.38
CA SER A 9 4.81 -24.52 6.16
C SER A 9 6.16 -23.94 5.71
N SER A 10 7.00 -24.74 5.05
CA SER A 10 8.25 -24.30 4.41
C SER A 10 7.97 -23.61 3.07
N ILE A 11 6.93 -24.02 2.34
CA ILE A 11 6.55 -23.43 1.05
C ILE A 11 5.97 -22.04 1.26
N ASP A 12 5.01 -21.88 2.18
CA ASP A 12 4.43 -20.57 2.53
C ASP A 12 5.51 -19.54 2.89
N ARG A 13 6.53 -19.99 3.64
CA ARG A 13 7.67 -19.15 4.04
C ARG A 13 8.47 -18.65 2.84
N ILE A 14 8.77 -19.53 1.90
CA ILE A 14 9.57 -19.20 0.71
C ILE A 14 8.77 -18.23 -0.17
N LEU A 15 7.53 -18.57 -0.49
CA LEU A 15 6.64 -17.75 -1.32
C LEU A 15 6.43 -16.35 -0.73
N TRP A 16 6.15 -16.27 0.57
CA TRP A 16 6.03 -14.97 1.25
C TRP A 16 7.33 -14.16 1.21
N SER A 17 8.47 -14.81 1.38
CA SER A 17 9.78 -14.12 1.32
C SER A 17 10.04 -13.54 -0.08
N ILE A 18 9.67 -14.27 -1.14
CA ILE A 18 9.77 -13.78 -2.52
C ILE A 18 8.88 -12.54 -2.71
N ILE A 19 7.60 -12.61 -2.32
CA ILE A 19 6.65 -11.50 -2.49
C ILE A 19 7.15 -10.24 -1.78
N ILE A 20 7.58 -10.36 -0.51
CA ILE A 20 8.08 -9.22 0.27
C ILE A 20 9.38 -8.67 -0.34
N PHE A 21 10.29 -9.53 -0.77
CA PHE A 21 11.54 -9.09 -1.38
C PHE A 21 11.30 -8.30 -2.66
N PHE A 22 10.42 -8.79 -3.53
CA PHE A 22 10.02 -8.11 -4.76
C PHE A 22 9.28 -6.80 -4.51
N LEU A 23 8.41 -6.74 -3.50
CA LEU A 23 7.70 -5.52 -3.16
C LEU A 23 8.65 -4.42 -2.65
N VAL A 24 9.52 -4.77 -1.69
CA VAL A 24 10.41 -3.81 -1.03
C VAL A 24 11.53 -3.36 -1.96
N TRP A 25 12.10 -4.28 -2.75
CA TRP A 25 13.20 -4.00 -3.69
C TRP A 25 12.72 -3.91 -5.13
N GLN A 26 11.48 -3.44 -5.33
CA GLN A 26 10.85 -3.31 -6.65
C GLN A 26 11.74 -2.54 -7.64
N VAL A 27 12.49 -1.56 -7.16
CA VAL A 27 13.45 -0.79 -7.94
C VAL A 27 14.41 -1.65 -8.77
N PHE A 28 14.93 -2.75 -8.20
CA PHE A 28 15.89 -3.64 -8.87
C PHE A 28 15.20 -4.85 -9.53
N LEU A 29 13.97 -5.16 -9.10
CA LEU A 29 13.28 -6.40 -9.43
C LEU A 29 12.07 -6.22 -10.36
N ALA A 30 11.74 -4.98 -10.74
CA ALA A 30 10.63 -4.67 -11.64
C ALA A 30 10.62 -5.49 -12.96
N PRO A 31 11.77 -5.74 -13.63
CA PRO A 31 11.80 -6.58 -14.84
C PRO A 31 11.37 -8.04 -14.60
N TYR A 32 11.44 -8.52 -13.36
CA TYR A 32 11.20 -9.92 -12.99
C TYR A 32 9.88 -10.12 -12.22
N THR A 33 8.96 -9.15 -12.29
CA THR A 33 7.68 -9.14 -11.54
C THR A 33 6.83 -10.39 -11.72
N ILE A 34 6.97 -11.11 -12.84
CA ILE A 34 6.31 -12.40 -13.06
C ILE A 34 6.61 -13.42 -11.95
N ILE A 35 7.82 -13.40 -11.38
CA ILE A 35 8.22 -14.29 -10.28
C ILE A 35 7.39 -14.00 -9.03
N SER A 36 7.20 -12.73 -8.70
CA SER A 36 6.38 -12.31 -7.55
C SER A 36 4.89 -12.65 -7.77
N ASN A 37 4.39 -12.46 -8.99
CA ASN A 37 3.00 -12.78 -9.33
C ASN A 37 2.73 -14.28 -9.23
N LEU A 38 3.63 -15.11 -9.76
CA LEU A 38 3.56 -16.57 -9.61
C LEU A 38 3.66 -16.98 -8.14
N ALA A 39 4.55 -16.35 -7.38
CA ALA A 39 4.68 -16.64 -5.95
C ALA A 39 3.38 -16.32 -5.18
N LEU A 40 2.70 -15.20 -5.50
CA LEU A 40 1.42 -14.84 -4.92
C LEU A 40 0.30 -15.83 -5.30
N THR A 41 0.22 -16.23 -6.57
CA THR A 41 -0.74 -17.24 -7.04
C THR A 41 -0.51 -18.58 -6.34
N CYS A 42 0.73 -19.07 -6.29
CA CYS A 42 1.08 -20.29 -5.57
C CYS A 42 0.75 -20.17 -4.07
N LEU A 43 1.00 -19.02 -3.45
CA LEU A 43 0.71 -18.79 -2.04
C LEU A 43 -0.80 -18.93 -1.80
N TYR A 44 -1.62 -18.31 -2.64
CA TYR A 44 -3.07 -18.42 -2.57
C TYR A 44 -3.54 -19.88 -2.69
N ILE A 45 -3.05 -20.60 -3.71
CA ILE A 45 -3.39 -22.02 -3.94
C ILE A 45 -3.00 -22.91 -2.74
N CYS A 46 -1.81 -22.72 -2.19
CA CYS A 46 -1.36 -23.46 -1.00
C CYS A 46 -2.27 -23.20 0.22
N ASN A 47 -2.83 -21.99 0.32
CA ASN A 47 -3.70 -21.59 1.42
C ASN A 47 -5.17 -22.00 1.23
N TYR A 48 -5.61 -22.31 0.01
CA TYR A 48 -6.97 -22.79 -0.28
C TYR A 48 -7.40 -23.97 0.60
N ARG A 49 -6.50 -24.93 0.83
CA ARG A 49 -6.78 -26.11 1.66
C ARG A 49 -7.07 -25.76 3.12
N LYS A 50 -6.60 -24.60 3.60
CA LYS A 50 -6.81 -24.11 4.98
C LYS A 50 -8.14 -23.38 5.17
N LEU A 51 -8.91 -23.16 4.11
CA LEU A 51 -10.19 -22.47 4.17
C LEU A 51 -11.28 -23.37 4.76
N SER A 52 -12.09 -22.78 5.65
CA SER A 52 -13.32 -23.39 6.12
C SER A 52 -14.38 -23.45 5.01
N GLN A 53 -15.40 -24.28 5.19
CA GLN A 53 -16.50 -24.40 4.21
C GLN A 53 -17.21 -23.05 3.96
N LYS A 54 -17.38 -22.21 4.99
CA LYS A 54 -17.95 -20.87 4.84
C LYS A 54 -17.05 -19.95 4.01
N GLU A 55 -15.73 -20.03 4.21
CA GLU A 55 -14.76 -19.23 3.45
C GLU A 55 -14.68 -19.65 1.99
N ARG A 56 -14.76 -20.96 1.69
CA ARG A 56 -14.83 -21.46 0.30
C ARG A 56 -16.08 -20.97 -0.44
N LYS A 57 -17.22 -20.84 0.26
CA LYS A 57 -18.44 -20.23 -0.31
C LYS A 57 -18.25 -18.75 -0.63
N ILE A 58 -17.55 -18.02 0.24
CA ILE A 58 -17.22 -16.60 0.02
C ILE A 58 -16.31 -16.46 -1.19
N GLU A 59 -15.25 -17.27 -1.27
CA GLU A 59 -14.37 -17.30 -2.44
C GLU A 59 -15.13 -17.61 -3.73
N LEU A 60 -16.02 -18.60 -3.73
CA LEU A 60 -16.83 -18.91 -4.90
C LEU A 60 -17.69 -17.72 -5.32
N ALA A 61 -18.27 -16.99 -4.37
CA ALA A 61 -19.02 -15.77 -4.66
C ALA A 61 -18.13 -14.67 -5.26
N LEU A 62 -16.89 -14.52 -4.77
CA LEU A 62 -15.90 -13.60 -5.34
C LEU A 62 -15.55 -13.99 -6.78
N LEU A 63 -15.30 -15.27 -7.04
CA LEU A 63 -15.01 -15.79 -8.38
C LEU A 63 -16.18 -15.61 -9.35
N CYS A 64 -17.42 -15.81 -8.89
CA CYS A 64 -18.61 -15.52 -9.70
C CYS A 64 -18.71 -14.03 -10.02
N GLY A 65 -18.55 -13.15 -9.02
CA GLY A 65 -18.62 -11.70 -9.23
C GLY A 65 -17.55 -11.21 -10.22
N ILE A 66 -16.31 -11.69 -10.10
CA ILE A 66 -15.22 -11.35 -11.00
C ILE A 66 -15.45 -11.95 -12.40
N SER A 67 -15.97 -13.18 -12.51
CA SER A 67 -16.34 -13.77 -13.79
C SER A 67 -17.39 -12.94 -14.52
N CYS A 68 -18.38 -12.38 -13.80
CA CYS A 68 -19.35 -11.46 -14.40
C CYS A 68 -18.68 -10.17 -14.92
N LEU A 69 -17.74 -9.60 -14.18
CA LEU A 69 -16.98 -8.43 -14.64
C LEU A 69 -16.12 -8.74 -15.87
N ILE A 70 -15.49 -9.91 -15.92
CA ILE A 70 -14.74 -10.38 -17.10
C ILE A 70 -15.68 -10.48 -18.31
N GLY A 71 -16.83 -11.14 -18.14
CA GLY A 71 -17.83 -11.27 -19.21
C GLY A 71 -18.33 -9.92 -19.72
N TYR A 72 -18.62 -8.99 -18.81
CA TYR A 72 -18.99 -7.61 -19.15
C TYR A 72 -17.89 -6.90 -19.94
N SER A 73 -16.63 -7.07 -19.54
CA SER A 73 -15.48 -6.43 -20.19
C SER A 73 -15.22 -6.98 -21.60
N PHE A 74 -15.51 -8.27 -21.83
CA PHE A 74 -15.48 -8.84 -23.19
C PHE A 74 -16.59 -8.26 -24.08
N ILE A 75 -17.77 -7.99 -23.54
CA ILE A 75 -18.87 -7.36 -24.29
C ILE A 75 -18.49 -5.94 -24.74
N ILE A 76 -17.77 -5.20 -23.89
CA ILE A 76 -17.25 -3.85 -24.20
C ILE A 76 -16.01 -3.90 -25.12
N GLN A 77 -15.48 -5.09 -25.40
CA GLN A 77 -14.33 -5.32 -26.30
C GLN A 77 -13.00 -4.75 -25.78
N ASN A 78 -12.80 -4.75 -24.45
CA ASN A 78 -11.51 -4.39 -23.87
C ASN A 78 -10.43 -5.43 -24.19
N GLU A 79 -9.16 -5.03 -24.11
CA GLU A 79 -8.03 -5.91 -24.40
C GLU A 79 -7.97 -7.11 -23.41
N ILE A 80 -7.94 -8.32 -23.95
CA ILE A 80 -7.97 -9.59 -23.18
C ILE A 80 -6.89 -9.61 -22.09
N SER A 81 -5.66 -9.23 -22.43
CA SER A 81 -4.54 -9.19 -21.49
C SER A 81 -4.82 -8.28 -20.28
N LEU A 82 -5.41 -7.11 -20.54
CA LEU A 82 -5.73 -6.12 -19.52
C LEU A 82 -6.93 -6.57 -18.67
N ILE A 83 -7.96 -7.15 -19.29
CA ILE A 83 -9.10 -7.74 -18.57
C ILE A 83 -8.60 -8.72 -17.50
N PHE A 84 -7.76 -9.68 -17.88
CA PHE A 84 -7.23 -10.67 -16.93
C PHE A 84 -6.32 -10.04 -15.88
N ARG A 85 -5.49 -9.06 -16.26
CA ARG A 85 -4.63 -8.33 -15.31
C ARG A 85 -5.46 -7.67 -14.20
N PHE A 86 -6.49 -6.89 -14.55
CA PHE A 86 -7.31 -6.21 -13.54
C PHE A 86 -8.23 -7.17 -12.78
N ALA A 87 -8.73 -8.23 -13.42
CA ALA A 87 -9.47 -9.28 -12.73
C ALA A 87 -8.62 -9.95 -11.64
N LEU A 88 -7.36 -10.27 -11.93
CA LEU A 88 -6.42 -10.83 -10.95
C LEU A 88 -6.12 -9.86 -9.81
N ILE A 89 -5.96 -8.57 -10.09
CA ILE A 89 -5.74 -7.55 -9.06
C ILE A 89 -6.93 -7.52 -8.09
N LEU A 90 -8.16 -7.42 -8.60
CA LEU A 90 -9.37 -7.42 -7.77
C LEU A 90 -9.52 -8.71 -6.98
N PHE A 91 -9.24 -9.85 -7.62
CA PHE A 91 -9.25 -11.15 -6.97
C PHE A 91 -8.25 -11.22 -5.82
N PHE A 92 -6.99 -10.83 -6.03
CA PHE A 92 -5.98 -10.93 -4.99
C PHE A 92 -6.21 -9.96 -3.84
N VAL A 93 -6.72 -8.75 -4.10
CA VAL A 93 -7.05 -7.80 -3.02
C VAL A 93 -8.14 -8.36 -2.10
N LEU A 94 -9.22 -8.93 -2.66
CA LEU A 94 -10.29 -9.55 -1.87
C LEU A 94 -9.89 -10.92 -1.29
N GLY A 95 -9.14 -11.70 -2.06
CA GLY A 95 -8.63 -13.02 -1.69
C GLY A 95 -7.54 -12.97 -0.63
N ALA A 96 -6.85 -11.82 -0.45
CA ALA A 96 -5.85 -11.62 0.59
C ALA A 96 -6.40 -11.89 1.99
N TYR A 97 -7.68 -11.59 2.24
CA TYR A 97 -8.37 -11.86 3.52
C TYR A 97 -8.50 -13.35 3.84
N LEU A 98 -8.31 -14.22 2.85
CA LEU A 98 -8.42 -15.67 2.97
C LEU A 98 -7.04 -16.36 3.14
N ILE A 99 -5.94 -15.63 2.95
CA ILE A 99 -4.58 -16.15 3.10
C ILE A 99 -4.18 -16.19 4.57
N ARG A 100 -3.65 -17.33 5.02
CA ARG A 100 -3.34 -17.57 6.43
C ARG A 100 -1.90 -18.04 6.63
N LEU A 101 -1.05 -17.12 7.08
CA LEU A 101 0.37 -17.37 7.31
C LEU A 101 0.72 -17.48 8.80
N ASN A 102 1.84 -18.13 9.10
CA ASN A 102 2.42 -18.10 10.43
C ASN A 102 2.92 -16.68 10.74
N TYR A 103 2.30 -16.04 11.74
CA TYR A 103 2.58 -14.63 12.08
C TYR A 103 4.07 -14.35 12.36
N LYS A 104 4.78 -15.26 13.03
CA LYS A 104 6.19 -15.05 13.37
C LYS A 104 7.02 -14.93 12.11
N ILE A 105 6.78 -15.80 11.13
CA ILE A 105 7.50 -15.79 9.86
C ILE A 105 7.11 -14.55 9.05
N CYS A 106 5.80 -14.33 8.90
CA CYS A 106 5.25 -13.23 8.12
C CYS A 106 5.82 -11.88 8.58
N LEU A 107 5.64 -11.57 9.87
CA LEU A 107 6.07 -10.31 10.46
C LEU A 107 7.60 -10.19 10.53
N LYS A 108 8.34 -11.23 10.95
CA LYS A 108 9.81 -11.14 11.01
C LYS A 108 10.42 -10.87 9.64
N ARG A 109 9.94 -11.55 8.58
CA ARG A 109 10.45 -11.34 7.22
C ARG A 109 10.15 -9.94 6.71
N LEU A 110 8.94 -9.45 6.92
CA LEU A 110 8.58 -8.08 6.56
C LEU A 110 9.52 -7.06 7.23
N PHE A 111 9.68 -7.14 8.55
CA PHE A 111 10.56 -6.24 9.29
C PHE A 111 12.03 -6.38 8.87
N GLN A 112 12.53 -7.58 8.57
CA GLN A 112 13.91 -7.79 8.12
C GLN A 112 14.18 -7.12 6.76
N VAL A 113 13.35 -7.40 5.76
CA VAL A 113 13.58 -6.92 4.39
C VAL A 113 13.39 -5.41 4.31
N SER A 114 12.34 -4.87 4.94
CA SER A 114 12.08 -3.42 4.94
C SER A 114 13.07 -2.64 5.81
N PHE A 115 13.64 -3.24 6.86
CA PHE A 115 14.72 -2.62 7.62
C PHE A 115 15.97 -2.41 6.76
N LEU A 116 16.31 -3.38 5.89
CA LEU A 116 17.41 -3.22 4.94
C LEU A 116 17.14 -2.08 3.95
N LEU A 117 15.90 -1.90 3.49
CA LEU A 117 15.53 -0.76 2.65
C LEU A 117 15.66 0.58 3.40
N CYS A 118 15.26 0.63 4.67
CA CYS A 118 15.41 1.84 5.49
C CYS A 118 16.89 2.21 5.66
N LEU A 119 17.75 1.21 5.92
CA LEU A 119 19.20 1.44 5.98
C LEU A 119 19.75 1.92 4.63
N PHE A 120 19.30 1.35 3.52
CA PHE A 120 19.70 1.81 2.19
C PHE A 120 19.32 3.28 1.96
N LEU A 121 18.10 3.69 2.32
CA LEU A 121 17.66 5.10 2.21
C LEU A 121 18.50 6.04 3.07
N ILE A 122 18.78 5.65 4.31
CA ILE A 122 19.61 6.45 5.23
C ILE A 122 21.04 6.57 4.69
N MET A 123 21.63 5.46 4.23
CA MET A 123 22.99 5.48 3.65
C MET A 123 23.05 6.30 2.35
N ALA A 124 22.01 6.23 1.51
CA ALA A 124 21.91 7.03 0.30
C ALA A 124 21.82 8.53 0.62
N GLU A 125 21.05 8.89 1.64
CA GLU A 125 20.94 10.29 2.10
C GLU A 125 22.27 10.78 2.68
N ILE A 126 22.93 10.01 3.54
CA ILE A 126 24.26 10.35 4.07
C ILE A 126 25.27 10.52 2.93
N PHE A 127 25.26 9.62 1.94
CA PHE A 127 26.15 9.72 0.79
C PHE A 127 25.90 11.02 0.00
N LEU A 128 24.63 11.34 -0.27
CA LEU A 128 24.27 12.58 -0.95
C LEU A 128 24.59 13.82 -0.09
N PHE A 129 24.44 13.74 1.22
CA PHE A 129 24.80 14.84 2.10
C PHE A 129 26.31 15.13 2.05
N LEU A 130 27.14 14.09 1.99
CA LEU A 130 28.60 14.22 1.94
C LEU A 130 29.16 14.57 0.56
N PHE A 131 28.53 14.08 -0.52
CA PHE A 131 29.08 14.15 -1.89
C PHE A 131 28.11 14.77 -2.91
N GLY A 132 26.95 15.26 -2.47
CA GLY A 132 25.86 15.66 -3.35
C GLY A 132 26.14 16.91 -4.17
N GLU A 133 26.99 17.83 -3.70
CA GLU A 133 27.38 18.99 -4.52
C GLU A 133 28.02 18.58 -5.84
N GLU A 134 28.79 17.48 -5.85
CA GLU A 134 29.47 16.98 -7.04
C GLU A 134 28.59 15.99 -7.84
N TYR A 135 27.84 15.12 -7.15
CA TYR A 135 27.18 13.98 -7.80
C TYR A 135 25.63 14.04 -7.83
N ALA A 136 24.96 14.96 -7.12
CA ALA A 136 23.50 14.88 -6.96
C ALA A 136 22.75 14.95 -8.29
N LYS A 137 23.17 15.82 -9.22
CA LYS A 137 22.54 15.93 -10.55
C LYS A 137 22.73 14.65 -11.37
N MET A 138 23.93 14.08 -11.35
CA MET A 138 24.24 12.83 -12.06
C MET A 138 23.41 11.66 -11.49
N ILE A 139 23.33 11.56 -10.16
CA ILE A 139 22.56 10.52 -9.47
C ILE A 139 21.07 10.69 -9.75
N ARG A 140 20.55 11.92 -9.69
CA ARG A 140 19.15 12.21 -9.98
C ARG A 140 18.79 11.80 -11.42
N ASN A 141 19.59 12.23 -12.40
CA ASN A 141 19.37 11.85 -13.80
C ASN A 141 19.41 10.33 -13.97
N TYR A 142 20.40 9.65 -13.40
CA TYR A 142 20.48 8.19 -13.43
C TYR A 142 19.24 7.52 -12.83
N VAL A 143 18.77 8.02 -11.69
CA VAL A 143 17.58 7.51 -10.98
C VAL A 143 16.31 7.73 -11.80
N GLN A 144 16.15 8.89 -12.44
CA GLN A 144 15.02 9.20 -13.32
C GLN A 144 15.05 8.38 -14.62
N ASP A 145 16.21 8.31 -15.29
CA ASP A 145 16.39 7.56 -16.55
C ASP A 145 16.12 6.07 -16.39
N LYS A 146 16.49 5.50 -15.24
CA LYS A 146 16.19 4.11 -14.90
C LYS A 146 14.78 3.90 -14.34
N GLY A 147 14.00 4.97 -14.17
CA GLY A 147 12.66 4.91 -13.59
C GLY A 147 12.65 4.37 -12.16
N ILE A 148 13.73 4.59 -11.41
CA ILE A 148 13.94 4.10 -10.04
C ILE A 148 13.12 4.93 -9.05
N GLY A 149 13.02 6.24 -9.32
CA GLY A 149 12.37 7.22 -8.47
C GLY A 149 12.92 8.61 -8.75
N ASP A 150 13.16 9.40 -7.71
CA ASP A 150 13.74 10.74 -7.84
C ASP A 150 14.52 11.14 -6.56
N VAL A 151 15.44 12.10 -6.69
CA VAL A 151 16.31 12.60 -5.62
C VAL A 151 16.39 14.11 -5.70
N TYR A 152 16.14 14.79 -4.58
CA TYR A 152 16.15 16.26 -4.54
C TYR A 152 16.82 16.79 -3.28
N PHE A 153 17.54 17.89 -3.40
CA PHE A 153 18.07 18.62 -2.25
C PHE A 153 17.00 19.55 -1.68
N TYR A 154 16.75 19.48 -0.38
CA TYR A 154 15.75 20.30 0.31
C TYR A 154 16.42 21.21 1.37
N GLY A 155 17.53 21.84 1.00
CA GLY A 155 18.27 22.83 1.79
C GLY A 155 19.13 22.26 2.91
N PHE A 156 18.63 21.31 3.69
CA PHE A 156 19.34 20.74 4.85
C PHE A 156 19.46 19.20 4.80
N TYR A 157 18.79 18.55 3.87
CA TYR A 157 18.85 17.11 3.65
C TYR A 157 18.45 16.76 2.21
N TYR A 158 18.73 15.53 1.78
CA TYR A 158 18.26 15.01 0.49
C TYR A 158 16.99 14.17 0.66
N LYS A 159 15.96 14.50 -0.13
CA LYS A 159 14.81 13.62 -0.35
C LYS A 159 15.22 12.50 -1.28
N VAL A 160 15.09 11.25 -0.84
CA VAL A 160 15.41 10.05 -1.62
C VAL A 160 14.15 9.24 -1.83
N GLN A 161 13.48 9.47 -2.96
CA GLN A 161 12.25 8.79 -3.34
C GLN A 161 12.56 7.62 -4.25
N ILE A 162 12.32 6.39 -3.79
CA ILE A 162 12.52 5.18 -4.59
C ILE A 162 11.27 4.31 -4.58
N LYS A 163 11.03 3.58 -5.67
CA LYS A 163 9.96 2.57 -5.73
C LYS A 163 10.15 1.51 -4.62
N GLY A 164 9.05 1.11 -4.00
CA GLY A 164 9.01 0.15 -2.88
C GLY A 164 9.03 0.78 -1.48
N ASN A 165 9.33 2.08 -1.34
CA ASN A 165 9.32 2.76 -0.04
C ASN A 165 7.90 2.97 0.55
N ALA A 166 6.84 2.73 -0.24
CA ALA A 166 5.44 2.92 0.15
C ALA A 166 4.99 2.04 1.31
N ILE A 167 5.67 0.93 1.61
CA ILE A 167 5.31 0.04 2.72
C ILE A 167 5.86 0.53 4.07
N ILE A 168 6.86 1.42 4.07
CA ILE A 168 7.59 1.88 5.27
C ILE A 168 6.64 2.55 6.30
N PRO A 169 5.73 3.48 5.93
CA PRO A 169 4.82 4.11 6.89
C PRO A 169 3.88 3.09 7.53
N PHE A 170 3.38 2.15 6.74
CA PHE A 170 2.56 1.05 7.26
C PHE A 170 3.31 0.22 8.30
N ILE A 171 4.56 -0.18 8.04
CA ILE A 171 5.37 -1.00 8.97
C ILE A 171 5.70 -0.22 10.24
N TYR A 172 5.98 1.08 10.11
CA TYR A 172 6.14 1.99 11.24
C TYR A 172 4.91 1.98 12.15
N MET A 173 3.71 2.18 11.59
CA MET A 173 2.46 2.16 12.35
C MET A 173 2.17 0.77 12.93
N LEU A 174 2.40 -0.29 12.14
CA LEU A 174 2.25 -1.68 12.57
C LEU A 174 3.11 -2.01 13.80
N SER A 175 4.32 -1.43 13.90
CA SER A 175 5.21 -1.61 15.05
C SER A 175 4.59 -1.19 16.39
N TYR A 176 3.54 -0.35 16.38
CA TYR A 176 2.76 0.04 17.57
C TYR A 176 1.69 -0.97 17.96
N ALA A 177 1.19 -1.75 17.00
CA ALA A 177 0.18 -2.77 17.25
C ALA A 177 0.78 -4.13 17.64
N ILE A 178 1.94 -4.50 17.06
CA ILE A 178 2.51 -5.85 17.26
C ILE A 178 3.28 -6.01 18.58
N GLU A 179 3.33 -7.25 19.06
CA GLU A 179 4.03 -7.64 20.31
C GLU A 179 5.23 -8.57 20.08
N LEU A 180 5.72 -8.65 18.83
CA LEU A 180 6.72 -9.64 18.42
C LEU A 180 8.13 -9.38 19.00
N PHE A 181 8.48 -8.12 19.21
CA PHE A 181 9.81 -7.69 19.63
C PHE A 181 9.77 -7.05 21.02
N PRO A 182 10.86 -7.11 21.81
CA PRO A 182 10.93 -6.39 23.09
C PRO A 182 10.89 -4.87 22.84
N LEU A 183 10.46 -4.12 23.85
CA LEU A 183 10.21 -2.67 23.73
C LEU A 183 11.43 -1.88 23.23
N LYS A 184 12.64 -2.22 23.70
CA LYS A 184 13.89 -1.59 23.24
C LYS A 184 14.09 -1.76 21.72
N CYS A 185 13.92 -2.97 21.20
CA CYS A 185 14.01 -3.24 19.76
C CYS A 185 12.90 -2.54 18.96
N LYS A 186 11.67 -2.50 19.47
CA LYS A 186 10.58 -1.75 18.80
C LYS A 186 10.93 -0.27 18.69
N THR A 187 11.45 0.32 19.76
CA THR A 187 11.84 1.73 19.79
C THR A 187 12.96 2.00 18.80
N PHE A 188 13.98 1.15 18.77
CA PHE A 188 15.05 1.22 17.78
C PHE A 188 14.52 1.17 16.33
N PHE A 189 13.68 0.16 16.01
CA PHE A 189 13.06 0.08 14.68
C PHE A 189 12.28 1.34 14.36
N ARG A 190 11.41 1.81 15.26
CA ARG A 190 10.58 3.01 15.04
C ARG A 190 11.41 4.24 14.70
N ILE A 191 12.56 4.44 15.35
CA ILE A 191 13.47 5.54 15.02
C ILE A 191 13.96 5.41 13.58
N ILE A 192 14.49 4.24 13.21
CA ILE A 192 15.00 3.98 11.86
C ILE A 192 13.90 4.14 10.79
N TYR A 193 12.72 3.55 11.00
CA TYR A 193 11.60 3.71 10.06
C TYR A 193 11.14 5.17 9.97
N LEU A 194 11.06 5.90 11.09
CA LEU A 194 10.66 7.31 11.08
C LEU A 194 11.66 8.17 10.30
N SER A 195 12.96 7.98 10.53
CA SER A 195 14.02 8.63 9.75
C SER A 195 13.88 8.33 8.25
N ALA A 196 13.67 7.06 7.89
CA ALA A 196 13.46 6.68 6.49
C ALA A 196 12.19 7.31 5.87
N ILE A 197 11.12 7.52 6.65
CA ILE A 197 9.91 8.22 6.18
C ILE A 197 10.20 9.69 5.88
N PHE A 198 10.96 10.38 6.74
CA PHE A 198 11.39 11.76 6.50
C PHE A 198 12.27 11.88 5.26
N ILE A 199 13.24 10.97 5.10
CA ILE A 199 14.13 10.91 3.93
C ILE A 199 13.35 10.60 2.65
N ALA A 200 12.38 9.69 2.70
CA ALA A 200 11.50 9.43 1.57
C ALA A 200 10.70 10.67 1.14
N GLY A 201 10.48 11.64 2.05
CA GLY A 201 9.99 12.97 1.70
C GLY A 201 8.59 13.02 1.05
N ASN A 202 7.82 11.93 1.10
CA ASN A 202 6.45 11.92 0.57
C ASN A 202 5.49 12.52 1.61
N PHE A 203 4.89 13.64 1.25
CA PHE A 203 3.96 14.38 2.12
C PHE A 203 2.81 13.52 2.64
N ALA A 204 2.24 12.64 1.81
CA ALA A 204 1.13 11.77 2.22
C ALA A 204 1.57 10.77 3.31
N TYR A 205 2.82 10.30 3.28
CA TYR A 205 3.35 9.41 4.30
C TYR A 205 3.43 10.12 5.65
N LEU A 206 3.97 11.35 5.66
CA LEU A 206 4.06 12.17 6.87
C LEU A 206 2.67 12.50 7.42
N LEU A 207 1.74 12.90 6.56
CA LEU A 207 0.35 13.17 6.95
C LEU A 207 -0.30 11.95 7.61
N ALA A 208 -0.12 10.76 7.04
CA ALA A 208 -0.67 9.53 7.61
C ALA A 208 -0.03 9.16 8.96
N VAL A 209 1.29 9.33 9.11
CA VAL A 209 1.99 9.09 10.38
C VAL A 209 1.51 10.08 11.46
N VAL A 210 1.37 11.36 11.12
CA VAL A 210 0.85 12.38 12.04
C VAL A 210 -0.60 12.05 12.42
N ALA A 211 -1.47 11.76 11.45
CA ALA A 211 -2.86 11.38 11.71
C ALA A 211 -2.96 10.14 12.60
N PHE A 212 -2.15 9.12 12.35
CA PHE A 212 -2.08 7.92 13.19
C PHE A 212 -1.70 8.25 14.63
N HIS A 213 -0.67 9.08 14.83
CA HIS A 213 -0.26 9.52 16.17
C HIS A 213 -1.29 10.39 16.87
N CYS A 214 -1.98 11.27 16.15
CA CYS A 214 -3.12 12.02 16.69
C CYS A 214 -4.19 11.05 17.21
N VAL A 215 -4.59 10.06 16.40
CA VAL A 215 -5.59 9.07 16.82
C VAL A 215 -5.08 8.28 18.05
N VAL A 216 -3.84 7.77 18.05
CA VAL A 216 -3.25 7.08 19.21
C VAL A 216 -3.22 7.98 20.46
N TYR A 217 -2.91 9.26 20.29
CA TYR A 217 -2.87 10.26 21.35
C TYR A 217 -4.27 10.55 21.91
N PHE A 218 -5.35 10.45 21.13
CA PHE A 218 -6.72 10.68 21.60
C PHE A 218 -7.45 9.39 22.04
N CYS A 219 -7.08 8.21 21.51
CA CYS A 219 -7.78 6.93 21.76
C CYS A 219 -7.76 6.45 23.22
N ASN A 220 -6.87 6.97 24.06
CA ASN A 220 -6.74 6.57 25.47
C ASN A 220 -7.29 7.59 26.46
N ILE A 221 -8.16 8.51 26.02
CA ILE A 221 -8.78 9.50 26.92
C ILE A 221 -9.85 8.82 27.76
N LYS A 222 -9.67 8.86 29.08
CA LYS A 222 -10.61 8.30 30.05
C LYS A 222 -11.42 9.36 30.81
N SER A 223 -11.09 10.65 30.65
CA SER A 223 -11.75 11.74 31.36
C SER A 223 -11.65 13.08 30.63
N TYR A 224 -12.61 13.98 30.89
CA TYR A 224 -12.60 15.34 30.33
C TYR A 224 -11.35 16.14 30.74
N LYS A 225 -10.86 15.99 31.98
CA LYS A 225 -9.61 16.64 32.42
C LYS A 225 -8.39 16.21 31.60
N MET A 226 -8.33 14.92 31.24
CA MET A 226 -7.28 14.38 30.37
C MET A 226 -7.41 14.89 28.93
N LEU A 227 -8.65 15.01 28.42
CA LEU A 227 -8.93 15.63 27.13
C LEU A 227 -8.44 17.08 27.09
N TYR A 228 -8.84 17.92 28.04
CA TYR A 228 -8.42 19.33 28.09
C TYR A 228 -6.90 19.48 28.19
N LYS A 229 -6.23 18.65 29.02
CA LYS A 229 -4.76 18.64 29.11
C LYS A 229 -4.12 18.28 27.77
N ARG A 230 -4.65 17.27 27.08
CA ARG A 230 -4.14 16.81 25.78
C ARG A 230 -4.36 17.84 24.67
N LEU A 231 -5.52 18.49 24.65
CA LEU A 231 -5.81 19.60 23.74
C LEU A 231 -4.87 20.78 24.00
N PHE A 232 -4.66 21.16 25.26
CA PHE A 232 -3.74 22.23 25.61
C PHE A 232 -2.32 21.94 25.16
N ILE A 233 -1.80 20.73 25.39
CA ILE A 233 -0.47 20.32 24.89
C ILE A 233 -0.41 20.36 23.37
N GLY A 234 -1.43 19.83 22.68
CA GLY A 234 -1.51 19.87 21.23
C GLY A 234 -1.52 21.29 20.68
N LEU A 235 -2.23 22.21 21.35
CA LEU A 235 -2.31 23.62 21.01
C LEU A 235 -0.97 24.32 21.23
N VAL A 236 -0.27 24.06 22.35
CA VAL A 236 1.09 24.57 22.58
C VAL A 236 2.05 24.10 21.48
N ILE A 237 2.01 22.82 21.11
CA ILE A 237 2.83 22.29 20.00
C ILE A 237 2.47 23.00 18.69
N LEU A 238 1.18 23.14 18.39
CA LEU A 238 0.74 23.84 17.18
C LEU A 238 1.24 25.30 17.16
N PHE A 239 1.25 26.00 18.29
CA PHE A 239 1.78 27.36 18.35
C PHE A 239 3.31 27.42 18.22
N THR A 240 4.05 26.43 18.73
CA THR A 240 5.53 26.45 18.69
C THR A 240 6.10 26.04 17.34
N ILE A 241 5.50 25.05 16.66
CA ILE A 241 6.01 24.53 15.38
C ILE A 241 5.08 24.81 14.20
N GLY A 242 3.86 25.32 14.42
CA GLY A 242 2.85 25.52 13.38
C GLY A 242 3.28 26.48 12.28
N GLY A 243 4.00 27.56 12.60
CA GLY A 243 4.51 28.49 11.57
C GLY A 243 5.44 27.81 10.57
N GLY A 244 6.34 26.94 11.05
CA GLY A 244 7.21 26.13 10.19
C GLY A 244 6.45 25.06 9.41
N ILE A 245 5.42 24.46 10.01
CA ILE A 245 4.54 23.49 9.33
C ILE A 245 3.78 24.17 8.18
N ILE A 246 3.19 25.35 8.42
CA ILE A 246 2.46 26.10 7.39
C ILE A 246 3.39 26.45 6.24
N SER A 247 4.58 27.01 6.54
CA SER A 247 5.56 27.36 5.52
C SER A 247 6.00 26.14 4.69
N TYR A 248 6.18 24.98 5.32
CA TYR A 248 6.48 23.73 4.62
C TYR A 248 5.32 23.23 3.76
N ILE A 249 4.08 23.31 4.28
CA ILE A 249 2.87 22.97 3.53
C ILE A 249 2.78 23.86 2.28
N ASP A 250 2.91 25.17 2.43
CA ASP A 250 2.85 26.12 1.32
C ASP A 250 3.91 25.80 0.26
N ALA A 251 5.16 25.57 0.66
CA ALA A 251 6.23 25.18 -0.25
C ALA A 251 5.94 23.86 -1.01
N VAL A 252 5.37 22.86 -0.33
CA VAL A 252 4.99 21.58 -0.97
C VAL A 252 3.79 21.76 -1.91
N PHE A 253 2.84 22.63 -1.57
CA PHE A 253 1.68 22.92 -2.42
C PHE A 253 2.09 23.68 -3.68
N GLU A 254 2.99 24.66 -3.55
CA GLU A 254 3.58 25.37 -4.68
C GLU A 254 4.37 24.42 -5.60
N GLU A 255 5.27 23.60 -5.03
CA GLU A 255 6.06 22.60 -5.79
C GLU A 255 5.16 21.65 -6.60
N LYS A 256 4.01 21.27 -6.05
CA LYS A 256 3.08 20.34 -6.71
C LYS A 256 2.08 20.99 -7.66
N LYS A 257 1.94 22.32 -7.63
CA LYS A 257 0.85 23.02 -8.32
C LYS A 257 0.93 22.88 -9.84
N ASP A 258 2.12 23.08 -10.40
CA ASP A 258 2.27 23.32 -11.84
C ASP A 258 2.44 22.04 -12.67
N GLU A 259 2.94 20.94 -12.07
CA GLU A 259 3.11 19.66 -12.78
C GLU A 259 2.30 18.52 -12.17
N SER A 260 2.56 18.12 -10.92
CA SER A 260 1.96 16.92 -10.33
C SER A 260 0.45 17.04 -10.11
N ASN A 261 -0.02 18.13 -9.50
CA ASN A 261 -1.44 18.35 -9.25
C ASN A 261 -2.19 18.64 -10.55
N ALA A 262 -1.58 19.38 -11.48
CA ALA A 262 -2.14 19.62 -12.81
C ALA A 262 -2.37 18.30 -13.57
N MET A 263 -1.39 17.40 -13.58
CA MET A 263 -1.53 16.07 -14.18
C MET A 263 -2.64 15.25 -13.50
N ARG A 264 -2.76 15.29 -12.17
CA ARG A 264 -3.84 14.60 -11.44
C ARG A 264 -5.22 15.14 -11.78
N ILE A 265 -5.38 16.46 -11.89
CA ILE A 265 -6.65 17.08 -12.29
C ILE A 265 -7.01 16.66 -13.72
N GLU A 266 -6.04 16.66 -14.63
CA GLU A 266 -6.25 16.18 -16.00
C GLU A 266 -6.66 14.71 -16.05
N GLN A 267 -5.98 13.83 -15.31
CA GLN A 267 -6.38 12.43 -15.17
C GLN A 267 -7.81 12.30 -14.62
N ALA A 268 -8.17 13.14 -13.65
CA ALA A 268 -9.51 13.11 -13.07
C ALA A 268 -10.59 13.46 -14.09
N ILE A 269 -10.36 14.53 -14.86
CA ILE A 269 -11.27 14.96 -15.93
C ILE A 269 -11.43 13.85 -16.96
N LEU A 270 -10.33 13.32 -17.50
CA LEU A 270 -10.36 12.27 -18.52
C LEU A 270 -11.14 11.03 -18.06
N LEU A 271 -10.86 10.55 -16.84
CA LEU A 271 -11.50 9.34 -16.31
C LEU A 271 -12.98 9.55 -15.97
N LEU A 272 -13.36 10.74 -15.50
CA LEU A 272 -14.75 11.08 -15.18
C LEU A 272 -15.56 11.32 -16.45
N GLU A 273 -15.01 12.01 -17.46
CA GLU A 273 -15.63 12.18 -18.77
C GLU A 273 -15.89 10.82 -19.43
N ASP A 274 -14.89 9.95 -19.45
CA ASP A 274 -15.02 8.58 -19.97
C ASP A 274 -16.09 7.76 -19.22
N LEU A 275 -16.12 7.84 -17.89
CA LEU A 275 -17.13 7.18 -17.06
C LEU A 275 -18.54 7.75 -17.29
N SER A 276 -18.66 9.05 -17.54
CA SER A 276 -19.94 9.76 -17.68
C SER A 276 -20.52 9.78 -19.09
N ARG A 277 -19.88 9.12 -20.06
CA ARG A 277 -20.32 9.07 -21.47
C ARG A 277 -21.79 8.69 -21.64
N ASN A 278 -22.28 7.75 -20.84
CA ASN A 278 -23.69 7.36 -20.81
C ASN A 278 -24.05 6.71 -19.44
N PRO A 279 -25.35 6.57 -19.10
CA PRO A 279 -25.78 6.01 -17.82
C PRO A 279 -25.33 4.56 -17.57
N ILE A 280 -25.17 3.76 -18.64
CA ILE A 280 -24.75 2.36 -18.51
C ILE A 280 -23.28 2.30 -18.09
N THR A 281 -22.41 3.07 -18.74
CA THR A 281 -20.99 3.21 -18.38
C THR A 281 -20.82 3.83 -17.00
N LEU A 282 -21.64 4.81 -16.62
CA LEU A 282 -21.59 5.41 -15.28
C LEU A 282 -21.85 4.38 -14.16
N LEU A 283 -22.86 3.53 -14.36
CA LEU A 283 -23.25 2.54 -13.35
C LEU A 283 -22.40 1.27 -13.40
N GLY A 284 -22.12 0.76 -14.60
CA GLY A 284 -21.45 -0.53 -14.85
C GLY A 284 -19.96 -0.43 -15.19
N GLY A 285 -19.46 0.77 -15.46
CA GLY A 285 -18.06 1.05 -15.79
C GLY A 285 -17.77 0.95 -17.29
N ALA A 286 -16.54 1.30 -17.66
CA ALA A 286 -16.00 1.05 -19.00
C ALA A 286 -15.43 -0.38 -19.15
N GLY A 287 -15.61 -1.23 -18.14
CA GLY A 287 -15.08 -2.59 -18.10
C GLY A 287 -13.63 -2.66 -17.63
N LEU A 288 -13.22 -3.85 -17.21
CA LEU A 288 -11.85 -4.15 -16.79
C LEU A 288 -10.89 -3.99 -17.97
N GLY A 289 -9.75 -3.36 -17.73
CA GLY A 289 -8.73 -3.13 -18.75
C GLY A 289 -9.03 -2.01 -19.74
N ASN A 290 -10.01 -1.14 -19.44
CA ASN A 290 -10.28 0.05 -20.24
C ASN A 290 -9.04 0.96 -20.35
N THR A 291 -8.81 1.53 -21.54
CA THR A 291 -7.78 2.54 -21.80
C THR A 291 -8.43 3.83 -22.32
N VAL A 292 -7.94 4.97 -21.82
CA VAL A 292 -8.37 6.29 -22.30
C VAL A 292 -7.28 6.80 -23.24
N ASP A 293 -7.36 6.39 -24.50
CA ASP A 293 -6.31 6.63 -25.49
C ASP A 293 -6.30 8.09 -25.99
N VAL A 294 -5.80 8.98 -25.14
CA VAL A 294 -5.72 10.43 -25.39
C VAL A 294 -4.28 10.90 -25.18
N THR A 295 -3.80 11.81 -26.02
CA THR A 295 -2.53 12.51 -25.79
C THR A 295 -2.82 13.92 -25.33
N THR A 296 -2.28 14.31 -24.17
CA THR A 296 -2.50 15.61 -23.55
C THR A 296 -1.22 16.43 -23.49
N HIS A 297 -1.30 17.61 -22.86
CA HIS A 297 -0.16 18.50 -22.66
C HIS A 297 0.94 17.87 -21.80
N PHE A 298 0.56 17.09 -20.78
CA PHE A 298 1.54 16.52 -19.83
C PHE A 298 2.09 15.16 -20.26
N ARG A 299 1.28 14.31 -20.92
CA ARG A 299 1.72 12.98 -21.37
C ARG A 299 0.76 12.35 -22.38
N SER A 300 1.24 11.28 -23.02
CA SER A 300 0.35 10.35 -23.72
C SER A 300 -0.25 9.34 -22.74
N TYR A 301 -1.57 9.12 -22.85
CA TYR A 301 -2.32 8.07 -22.16
C TYR A 301 -2.70 6.90 -23.08
N VAL A 302 -2.21 6.90 -24.33
CA VAL A 302 -2.43 5.78 -25.27
C VAL A 302 -1.85 4.49 -24.69
N GLY A 303 -2.70 3.49 -24.49
CA GLY A 303 -2.36 2.21 -23.85
C GLY A 303 -1.97 2.34 -22.37
N ALA A 304 -2.26 3.48 -21.71
CA ALA A 304 -1.86 3.69 -20.34
C ALA A 304 -2.69 2.83 -19.38
N THR A 305 -1.99 2.01 -18.59
CA THR A 305 -2.57 1.12 -17.58
C THR A 305 -2.23 1.54 -16.14
N TYR A 306 -1.57 2.70 -16.01
CA TYR A 306 -1.11 3.25 -14.74
C TYR A 306 -1.47 4.73 -14.66
N TYR A 307 -2.28 5.06 -13.66
CA TYR A 307 -2.73 6.40 -13.31
C TYR A 307 -2.30 6.70 -11.89
N GLU A 308 -1.98 7.96 -11.59
CA GLU A 308 -1.68 8.36 -10.21
C GLU A 308 -2.94 8.26 -9.34
N LEU A 309 -4.09 8.60 -9.92
CA LEU A 309 -5.41 8.44 -9.32
C LEU A 309 -5.96 7.02 -9.51
N GLN A 310 -5.22 6.04 -8.98
CA GLN A 310 -5.54 4.61 -9.17
C GLN A 310 -6.96 4.25 -8.72
N VAL A 311 -7.46 4.86 -7.64
CA VAL A 311 -8.84 4.64 -7.16
C VAL A 311 -9.88 5.10 -8.18
N LEU A 312 -9.65 6.27 -8.80
CA LEU A 312 -10.54 6.80 -9.82
C LEU A 312 -10.48 5.97 -11.10
N TYR A 313 -9.31 5.45 -11.46
CA TYR A 313 -9.20 4.54 -12.60
C TYR A 313 -9.94 3.22 -12.36
N ILE A 314 -9.89 2.66 -11.15
CA ILE A 314 -10.69 1.48 -10.82
C ILE A 314 -12.19 1.80 -10.78
N LEU A 315 -12.59 3.00 -10.33
CA LEU A 315 -13.98 3.46 -10.45
C LEU A 315 -14.42 3.56 -11.92
N ASN A 316 -13.57 4.11 -12.81
CA ASN A 316 -13.85 4.17 -14.25
C ASN A 316 -14.07 2.75 -14.84
N GLN A 317 -13.23 1.78 -14.46
CA GLN A 317 -13.37 0.39 -14.94
C GLN A 317 -14.60 -0.34 -14.39
N LEU A 318 -14.93 -0.15 -13.11
CA LEU A 318 -16.00 -0.89 -12.43
C LEU A 318 -17.38 -0.22 -12.50
N GLY A 319 -17.42 1.10 -12.69
CA GLY A 319 -18.61 1.91 -12.52
C GLY A 319 -19.03 2.02 -11.05
N LEU A 320 -20.01 2.88 -10.78
CA LEU A 320 -20.43 3.19 -9.42
C LEU A 320 -20.91 1.96 -8.65
N VAL A 321 -21.70 1.08 -9.27
CA VAL A 321 -22.34 -0.04 -8.56
C VAL A 321 -21.31 -1.07 -8.12
N SER A 322 -20.51 -1.59 -9.05
CA SER A 322 -19.51 -2.62 -8.75
C SER A 322 -18.38 -2.06 -7.87
N PHE A 323 -18.03 -0.78 -8.04
CA PHE A 323 -17.06 -0.11 -7.17
C PHE A 323 -17.56 -0.02 -5.73
N LEU A 324 -18.81 0.41 -5.50
CA LEU A 324 -19.39 0.48 -4.15
C LEU A 324 -19.49 -0.91 -3.51
N VAL A 325 -19.85 -1.94 -4.27
CA VAL A 325 -19.84 -3.33 -3.79
C VAL A 325 -18.42 -3.75 -3.41
N PHE A 326 -17.41 -3.46 -4.23
CA PHE A 326 -16.01 -3.77 -3.94
C PHE A 326 -15.53 -3.11 -2.64
N ILE A 327 -15.86 -1.83 -2.43
CA ILE A 327 -15.53 -1.10 -1.20
C ILE A 327 -16.27 -1.70 0.00
N LEU A 328 -17.58 -1.96 -0.14
CA LEU A 328 -18.39 -2.55 0.93
C LEU A 328 -17.86 -3.91 1.36
N VAL A 329 -17.52 -4.79 0.41
CA VAL A 329 -16.93 -6.11 0.71
C VAL A 329 -15.61 -5.97 1.44
N ASN A 330 -14.73 -5.05 1.02
CA ASN A 330 -13.48 -4.76 1.74
C ASN A 330 -13.76 -4.32 3.19
N ILE A 331 -14.68 -3.38 3.39
CA ILE A 331 -15.05 -2.91 4.74
C ILE A 331 -15.59 -4.07 5.59
N LEU A 332 -16.52 -4.86 5.06
CA LEU A 332 -17.07 -6.03 5.76
C LEU A 332 -15.99 -7.04 6.13
N PHE A 333 -15.02 -7.27 5.24
CA PHE A 333 -13.90 -8.16 5.50
C PHE A 333 -12.96 -7.61 6.57
N VAL A 334 -12.67 -6.31 6.59
CA VAL A 334 -11.91 -5.68 7.69
C VAL A 334 -12.61 -5.93 9.03
N PHE A 335 -13.91 -5.63 9.13
CA PHE A 335 -14.63 -5.83 10.40
C PHE A 335 -14.73 -7.29 10.82
N LYS A 336 -14.84 -8.21 9.86
CA LYS A 336 -14.93 -9.65 10.12
C LYS A 336 -13.58 -10.27 10.52
N TYR A 337 -12.51 -9.94 9.81
CA TYR A 337 -11.22 -10.62 9.94
C TYR A 337 -10.19 -9.84 10.76
N MET A 338 -10.40 -8.55 11.01
CA MET A 338 -9.53 -7.68 11.80
C MET A 338 -10.32 -6.99 12.95
N PRO A 339 -10.85 -7.74 13.92
CA PRO A 339 -11.67 -7.17 14.98
C PRO A 339 -10.92 -6.18 15.90
N ASP A 340 -9.61 -6.35 16.07
CA ASP A 340 -8.80 -5.51 16.96
C ASP A 340 -8.71 -4.06 16.46
N THR A 341 -8.99 -3.12 17.36
CA THR A 341 -9.02 -1.69 17.03
C THR A 341 -7.64 -1.15 16.61
N LYS A 342 -6.54 -1.63 17.19
CA LYS A 342 -5.19 -1.18 16.80
C LYS A 342 -4.87 -1.63 15.38
N ILE A 343 -5.24 -2.85 15.00
CA ILE A 343 -5.08 -3.36 13.62
C ILE A 343 -5.89 -2.53 12.63
N LYS A 344 -7.16 -2.23 12.94
CA LYS A 344 -7.99 -1.34 12.11
C LYS A 344 -7.41 0.07 11.99
N MET A 345 -6.87 0.63 13.07
CA MET A 345 -6.21 1.93 13.04
C MET A 345 -4.99 1.94 12.12
N VAL A 346 -4.15 0.89 12.16
CA VAL A 346 -3.00 0.75 11.25
C VAL A 346 -3.49 0.64 9.80
N TYR A 347 -4.56 -0.10 9.54
CA TYR A 347 -5.12 -0.20 8.19
C TYR A 347 -5.69 1.14 7.69
N ALA A 348 -6.43 1.86 8.54
CA ALA A 348 -6.95 3.18 8.20
C ALA A 348 -5.81 4.17 7.90
N GLY A 349 -4.72 4.13 8.68
CA GLY A 349 -3.52 4.92 8.41
C GLY A 349 -2.89 4.57 7.06
N TYR A 350 -2.86 3.29 6.68
CA TYR A 350 -2.41 2.86 5.35
C TYR A 350 -3.30 3.41 4.24
N ILE A 351 -4.62 3.25 4.35
CA ILE A 351 -5.58 3.73 3.35
C ILE A 351 -5.44 5.25 3.14
N LEU A 352 -5.21 6.03 4.20
CA LEU A 352 -5.09 7.48 4.13
C LEU A 352 -4.00 7.97 3.16
N TYR A 353 -2.81 7.37 3.18
CA TYR A 353 -1.76 7.74 2.23
C TYR A 353 -1.80 6.93 0.93
N ALA A 354 -2.38 5.73 0.95
CA ALA A 354 -2.41 4.84 -0.20
C ALA A 354 -3.50 5.22 -1.21
N VAL A 355 -4.57 5.92 -0.83
CA VAL A 355 -5.60 6.41 -1.77
C VAL A 355 -5.11 7.61 -2.58
N THR A 356 -4.25 8.44 -2.00
CA THR A 356 -3.72 9.67 -2.61
C THR A 356 -2.46 9.43 -3.45
N ASN A 357 -2.04 8.17 -3.55
CA ASN A 357 -0.89 7.70 -4.32
C ASN A 357 -1.28 6.37 -5.01
N PRO A 358 -0.52 5.89 -5.99
CA PRO A 358 -0.84 4.64 -6.69
C PRO A 358 -0.37 3.40 -5.92
N TYR A 359 -0.65 3.33 -4.60
CA TYR A 359 -0.24 2.24 -3.70
C TYR A 359 -1.41 1.47 -3.11
N ILE A 360 -2.57 1.54 -3.76
CA ILE A 360 -3.80 0.85 -3.38
C ILE A 360 -4.35 0.08 -4.59
N ILE A 361 -5.09 -1.00 -4.34
CA ILE A 361 -5.64 -1.90 -5.36
C ILE A 361 -4.48 -2.48 -6.19
N ASP A 362 -3.46 -2.97 -5.48
CA ASP A 362 -2.20 -3.48 -6.00
C ASP A 362 -1.60 -4.52 -5.03
N THR A 363 -0.38 -4.95 -5.32
CA THR A 363 0.35 -5.89 -4.45
C THR A 363 0.68 -5.29 -3.07
N ASN A 364 0.84 -3.97 -2.93
CA ASN A 364 1.04 -3.36 -1.61
C ASN A 364 -0.17 -3.63 -0.72
N GLN A 365 -1.39 -3.40 -1.22
CA GLN A 365 -2.61 -3.64 -0.44
C GLN A 365 -2.76 -5.10 -0.04
N VAL A 366 -2.46 -6.02 -0.97
CA VAL A 366 -2.46 -7.47 -0.69
C VAL A 366 -1.51 -7.81 0.45
N VAL A 367 -0.27 -7.32 0.41
CA VAL A 367 0.74 -7.54 1.45
C VAL A 367 0.31 -6.93 2.78
N VAL A 368 -0.26 -5.72 2.76
CA VAL A 368 -0.79 -5.05 3.95
C VAL A 368 -1.89 -5.88 4.61
N ILE A 369 -2.87 -6.36 3.84
CA ILE A 369 -3.97 -7.19 4.35
C ILE A 369 -3.43 -8.47 4.99
N ILE A 370 -2.58 -9.24 4.28
CA ILE A 370 -2.00 -10.49 4.80
C ILE A 370 -1.19 -10.25 6.09
N THR A 371 -0.45 -9.14 6.13
CA THR A 371 0.35 -8.74 7.30
C THR A 371 -0.55 -8.38 8.48
N LEU A 372 -1.61 -7.61 8.25
CA LEU A 372 -2.56 -7.23 9.30
C LEU A 372 -3.33 -8.43 9.84
N LEU A 373 -3.72 -9.40 9.00
CA LEU A 373 -4.29 -10.66 9.47
C LEU A 373 -3.30 -11.45 10.33
N SER A 374 -2.03 -11.47 9.94
CA SER A 374 -0.97 -12.12 10.71
C SER A 374 -0.77 -11.43 12.07
N ALA A 375 -0.83 -10.11 12.11
CA ALA A 375 -0.75 -9.32 13.35
C ALA A 375 -2.01 -9.46 14.22
N GLN A 376 -3.20 -9.44 13.62
CA GLN A 376 -4.47 -9.73 14.30
C GLN A 376 -4.41 -11.09 14.98
N TYR A 377 -3.92 -12.10 14.26
CA TYR A 377 -3.75 -13.44 14.78
C TYR A 377 -2.77 -13.45 15.95
N GLN A 378 -1.64 -12.72 15.89
CA GLN A 378 -0.74 -12.57 17.03
C GLN A 378 -1.47 -12.04 18.28
N ILE A 379 -2.33 -11.04 18.12
CA ILE A 379 -3.07 -10.40 19.23
C ILE A 379 -4.19 -11.31 19.77
N SER A 380 -4.93 -11.98 18.89
CA SER A 380 -6.08 -12.82 19.29
C SER A 380 -5.70 -14.17 19.91
N ASN A 381 -4.42 -14.44 20.16
CA ASN A 381 -3.88 -15.78 20.44
C ASN A 381 -3.61 -16.11 21.91
N HIS A 382 -4.65 -15.99 22.73
CA HIS A 382 -5.09 -17.18 23.45
C HIS A 382 -5.69 -18.16 22.41
N LEU A 383 -4.86 -19.11 21.94
CA LEU A 383 -4.97 -19.86 20.68
C LEU A 383 -6.04 -20.97 20.59
N PRO A 384 -6.72 -21.16 19.44
CA PRO A 384 -7.25 -22.46 18.99
C PRO A 384 -6.12 -23.36 18.43
N SER A 385 -6.24 -24.67 18.66
CA SER A 385 -5.18 -25.69 18.46
C SER A 385 -4.67 -25.87 17.02
N ILE A 386 -5.45 -25.51 16.01
CA ILE A 386 -5.17 -25.77 14.58
C ILE A 386 -3.97 -24.96 14.05
N TRP A 387 -3.58 -23.91 14.76
CA TRP A 387 -2.59 -22.94 14.30
C TRP A 387 -1.23 -22.98 15.03
N LYS A 388 -1.07 -23.93 15.96
CA LYS A 388 0.14 -24.08 16.78
C LYS A 388 1.25 -24.90 16.12
N LYS A 389 1.05 -25.44 14.91
CA LYS A 389 2.02 -26.34 14.24
C LYS A 389 2.74 -25.69 13.06
#